data_AF-A0A1F6V4X4-F1
#
_entry.id   AF-A0A1F6V4X4-F1
#
_cell.length_a   1.000
_cell.length_b   1.000
_cell.length_c   1.000
_cell.angle_alpha   90.00
_cell.angle_beta   90.00
_cell.angle_gamma   90.00
#
_symmetry.space_group_name_H-M   'P 1'
#
loop_
_entity.id
_entity.type
_entity.pdbx_description
1 polymer ?
#
loop_
_entity_poly.entity_id
_entity_poly.type
_entity_poly.pdbx_seq_one_letter_code
_entity_poly.pdbx_strand_id
1 'polypeptide(L)'
;MAKKEEEDKTPYITKHKKLYSHATKLFDTATHTHDAAYKAAIDKHLIGEDGEVDFDKLDDLKVQKEFIDTMTDTYISKARQHFKIDRSKEKKNDLDEIEQDMLMKAYAGVTKGTIKQYVNAHGKNFKRPVFNQFTQQYTRELQQQLYQSAAAHLEDEHIPDIVKHIGLESKLDAGKINVQEATHLLEAFQREGGITDNDLRQMIPNYQAKKPKPKDDKKKAA
;
A
#
# COMPACT_ATOMS: atom_id res chain seq x y z
N MET A 1 -13.35 -32.22 -20.27
CA MET A 1 -11.94 -32.22 -19.82
C MET A 1 -11.76 -31.08 -18.83
N ALA A 2 -11.84 -31.35 -17.53
CA ALA A 2 -11.59 -30.36 -16.49
C ALA A 2 -10.09 -30.38 -16.18
N LYS A 3 -9.38 -29.27 -16.46
CA LYS A 3 -8.06 -29.04 -15.86
C LYS A 3 -8.30 -28.92 -14.35
N LYS A 4 -7.94 -29.96 -13.59
CA LYS A 4 -7.75 -29.83 -12.15
C LYS A 4 -6.71 -28.74 -11.95
N GLU A 5 -7.10 -27.63 -11.33
CA GLU A 5 -6.17 -26.70 -10.71
C GLU A 5 -5.29 -27.54 -9.78
N GLU A 6 -3.99 -27.59 -10.04
CA GLU A 6 -3.04 -28.09 -9.04
C GLU A 6 -3.21 -27.19 -7.83
N GLU A 7 -3.77 -27.73 -6.74
CA GLU A 7 -3.67 -27.12 -5.42
C GLU A 7 -2.20 -26.81 -5.17
N ASP A 8 -1.90 -25.52 -5.10
CA ASP A 8 -0.57 -24.95 -4.87
C ASP A 8 0.01 -25.56 -3.59
N LYS A 9 0.95 -26.51 -3.74
CA LYS A 9 1.45 -27.41 -2.67
C LYS A 9 2.33 -26.70 -1.62
N THR A 10 2.37 -25.38 -1.65
CA THR A 10 3.29 -24.56 -0.84
C THR A 10 2.49 -23.72 0.16
N PRO A 11 2.33 -24.21 1.41
CA PRO A 11 1.45 -23.58 2.41
C PRO A 11 1.85 -22.14 2.74
N TYR A 12 3.14 -21.80 2.66
CA TYR A 12 3.63 -20.44 2.89
C TYR A 12 3.36 -19.48 1.72
N ILE A 13 3.32 -19.96 0.45
CA ILE A 13 2.89 -19.16 -0.71
C ILE A 13 1.39 -18.89 -0.61
N THR A 14 0.59 -19.90 -0.26
CA THR A 14 -0.85 -19.72 -0.01
C THR A 14 -1.10 -18.74 1.13
N LYS A 15 -0.34 -18.86 2.22
CA LYS A 15 -0.38 -17.92 3.35
C LYS A 15 0.00 -16.50 2.90
N HIS A 16 1.09 -16.34 2.16
CA HIS A 16 1.51 -15.05 1.62
C HIS A 16 0.44 -14.43 0.74
N LYS A 17 -0.12 -15.17 -0.23
CA LYS A 17 -1.21 -14.70 -1.09
C LYS A 17 -2.40 -14.16 -0.30
N LYS A 18 -2.79 -14.87 0.78
CA LYS A 18 -3.86 -14.45 1.69
C LYS A 18 -3.51 -13.18 2.46
N LEU A 19 -2.31 -13.11 3.03
CA LEU A 19 -1.85 -11.93 3.78
C LEU A 19 -1.67 -10.71 2.87
N TYR A 20 -1.09 -10.89 1.69
CA TYR A 20 -0.93 -9.85 0.68
C TYR A 20 -2.30 -9.32 0.21
N SER A 21 -3.26 -10.21 -0.07
CA SER A 21 -4.63 -9.79 -0.41
C SER A 21 -5.29 -9.01 0.73
N HIS A 22 -5.04 -9.41 1.98
CA HIS A 22 -5.53 -8.66 3.14
C HIS A 22 -4.86 -7.29 3.27
N ALA A 23 -3.54 -7.22 3.12
CA ALA A 23 -2.76 -5.99 3.10
C ALA A 23 -3.24 -5.02 2.01
N THR A 24 -3.51 -5.51 0.79
CA THR A 24 -4.09 -4.69 -0.29
C THR A 24 -5.47 -4.15 0.09
N LYS A 25 -6.34 -4.96 0.69
CA LYS A 25 -7.65 -4.46 1.18
C LYS A 25 -7.50 -3.40 2.25
N LEU A 26 -6.53 -3.55 3.17
CA LEU A 26 -6.25 -2.54 4.20
C LEU A 26 -5.76 -1.24 3.57
N PHE A 27 -4.83 -1.33 2.62
CA PHE A 27 -4.31 -0.20 1.86
C PHE A 27 -5.41 0.53 1.07
N ASP A 28 -6.27 -0.20 0.35
CA ASP A 28 -7.39 0.38 -0.40
C ASP A 28 -8.37 1.08 0.55
N THR A 29 -8.66 0.47 1.70
CA THR A 29 -9.52 1.05 2.73
C THR A 29 -8.95 2.34 3.31
N ALA A 30 -7.63 2.37 3.58
CA ALA A 30 -6.94 3.57 4.03
C ALA A 30 -7.00 4.68 2.97
N THR A 31 -6.78 4.35 1.70
CA THR A 31 -6.89 5.27 0.56
C THR A 31 -8.29 5.87 0.44
N HIS A 32 -9.33 5.05 0.54
CA HIS A 32 -10.71 5.54 0.59
C HIS A 32 -11.00 6.40 1.82
N THR A 33 -10.36 6.12 2.95
CA THR A 33 -10.53 6.92 4.16
C THR A 33 -9.92 8.32 4.00
N HIS A 34 -8.80 8.45 3.31
CA HIS A 34 -8.26 9.76 2.96
C HIS A 34 -9.29 10.62 2.23
N ASP A 35 -9.90 10.08 1.18
CA ASP A 35 -10.93 10.77 0.41
C ASP A 35 -12.15 11.13 1.26
N ALA A 36 -12.60 10.20 2.11
CA ALA A 36 -13.71 10.45 3.02
C ALA A 36 -13.41 11.57 4.02
N ALA A 37 -12.20 11.60 4.60
CA ALA A 37 -11.78 12.62 5.55
C ALA A 37 -11.70 14.00 4.89
N TYR A 38 -11.10 14.08 3.70
CA TYR A 38 -11.00 15.33 2.94
C TYR A 38 -12.38 15.85 2.52
N LYS A 39 -13.24 14.97 2.00
CA LYS A 39 -14.62 15.33 1.66
C LYS A 39 -15.41 15.78 2.87
N ALA A 40 -15.32 15.08 4.00
CA ALA A 40 -16.02 15.47 5.23
C ALA A 40 -15.59 16.86 5.73
N ALA A 41 -14.30 17.20 5.62
CA ALA A 41 -13.80 18.51 6.00
C ALA A 41 -14.24 19.62 5.04
N ILE A 42 -14.24 19.37 3.72
CA ILE A 42 -14.82 20.28 2.71
C ILE A 42 -16.29 20.53 3.00
N ASP A 43 -17.08 19.46 3.09
CA ASP A 43 -18.54 19.53 3.20
C ASP A 43 -18.97 20.29 4.46
N LYS A 44 -18.17 20.21 5.53
CA LYS A 44 -18.48 20.83 6.81
C LYS A 44 -18.03 22.28 6.93
N HIS A 45 -16.89 22.64 6.36
CA HIS A 45 -16.23 23.93 6.66
C HIS A 45 -16.10 24.86 5.45
N LEU A 46 -16.12 24.31 4.24
CA LEU A 46 -15.80 25.07 3.02
C LEU A 46 -17.01 25.30 2.12
N ILE A 47 -18.16 24.65 2.35
CA ILE A 47 -19.38 24.94 1.58
C ILE A 47 -19.87 26.37 1.89
N GLY A 48 -20.09 27.16 0.84
CA GLY A 48 -20.66 28.51 0.87
C GLY A 48 -22.19 28.50 0.96
N GLU A 49 -22.79 29.68 1.08
CA GLU A 49 -24.25 29.84 1.12
C GLU A 49 -24.93 29.46 -0.22
N ASP A 50 -24.19 29.56 -1.31
CA ASP A 50 -24.58 29.16 -2.67
C ASP A 50 -24.43 27.65 -2.94
N GLY A 51 -23.90 26.89 -1.97
CA GLY A 51 -23.63 25.46 -2.10
C GLY A 51 -22.32 25.12 -2.81
N GLU A 52 -21.52 26.12 -3.21
CA GLU A 52 -20.23 25.92 -3.85
C GLU A 52 -19.09 25.80 -2.82
N VAL A 53 -17.98 25.20 -3.22
CA VAL A 53 -16.81 25.05 -2.34
C VAL A 53 -15.96 26.32 -2.36
N ASP A 54 -15.94 27.03 -1.25
CA ASP A 54 -15.13 28.22 -1.02
C ASP A 54 -13.80 27.85 -0.33
N PHE A 55 -12.77 27.67 -1.13
CA PHE A 55 -11.42 27.40 -0.64
C PHE A 55 -10.74 28.62 -0.02
N ASP A 56 -11.21 29.85 -0.28
CA ASP A 56 -10.58 31.04 0.30
C ASP A 56 -10.74 31.08 1.82
N LYS A 57 -11.76 30.39 2.36
CA LYS A 57 -11.91 30.15 3.80
C LYS A 57 -10.70 29.44 4.42
N LEU A 58 -9.92 28.66 3.67
CA LEU A 58 -8.70 28.02 4.19
C LEU A 58 -7.52 28.98 4.38
N ASP A 59 -7.63 30.27 4.03
CA ASP A 59 -6.63 31.27 4.43
C ASP A 59 -6.86 31.73 5.89
N ASP A 60 -8.02 31.42 6.49
CA ASP A 60 -8.32 31.70 7.90
C ASP A 60 -7.79 30.58 8.82
N LEU A 61 -6.96 30.95 9.81
CA LEU A 61 -6.32 30.01 10.74
C LEU A 61 -7.32 29.20 11.59
N LYS A 62 -8.48 29.78 11.93
CA LYS A 62 -9.52 29.08 12.69
C LYS A 62 -10.18 28.03 11.80
N VAL A 63 -10.51 28.38 10.56
CA VAL A 63 -11.07 27.42 9.60
C VAL A 63 -10.07 26.30 9.30
N GLN A 64 -8.78 26.62 9.12
CA GLN A 64 -7.73 25.61 8.96
C GLN A 64 -7.74 24.60 10.11
N LYS A 65 -7.79 25.09 11.36
CA LYS A 65 -7.84 24.24 12.55
C LYS A 65 -9.08 23.33 12.54
N GLU A 66 -10.26 23.87 12.27
CA GLU A 66 -11.52 23.11 12.24
C GLU A 66 -11.53 22.06 11.11
N PHE A 67 -10.94 22.42 9.96
CA PHE A 67 -10.73 21.53 8.83
C PHE A 67 -9.82 20.35 9.20
N ILE A 68 -8.65 20.63 9.79
CA ILE A 68 -7.70 19.62 10.27
C ILE A 68 -8.34 18.71 11.33
N ASP A 69 -9.07 19.29 12.28
CA ASP A 69 -9.75 18.53 13.33
C ASP A 69 -10.79 17.57 12.74
N THR A 70 -11.55 18.00 11.72
CA THR A 70 -12.55 17.13 11.08
C THR A 70 -11.94 16.01 10.24
N MET A 71 -10.82 16.28 9.55
CA MET A 71 -10.05 15.21 8.91
C MET A 71 -9.55 14.20 9.95
N THR A 72 -8.94 14.70 11.03
CA THR A 72 -8.38 13.90 12.14
C THR A 72 -9.44 13.02 12.80
N ASP A 73 -10.59 13.60 13.16
CA ASP A 73 -11.74 12.89 13.73
C ASP A 73 -12.21 11.75 12.82
N THR A 74 -12.22 11.98 11.50
CA THR A 74 -12.62 10.96 10.52
C THR A 74 -11.64 9.79 10.53
N TYR A 75 -10.32 10.06 10.52
CA TYR A 75 -9.31 9.00 10.62
C TYR A 75 -9.42 8.22 11.92
N ILE A 76 -9.49 8.90 13.07
CA ILE A 76 -9.57 8.26 14.38
C ILE A 76 -10.83 7.39 14.48
N SER A 77 -11.98 7.91 14.03
CA SER A 77 -13.24 7.17 14.03
C SER A 77 -13.15 5.88 13.21
N LYS A 78 -12.55 5.94 12.02
CA LYS A 78 -12.35 4.80 11.13
C LYS A 78 -11.31 3.81 11.67
N ALA A 79 -10.21 4.29 12.23
CA ALA A 79 -9.19 3.47 12.87
C ALA A 79 -9.75 2.71 14.07
N ARG A 80 -10.49 3.38 14.96
CA ARG A 80 -11.17 2.73 16.11
C ARG A 80 -12.15 1.67 15.65
N GLN A 81 -12.94 1.95 14.60
CA GLN A 81 -13.85 0.97 14.01
C GLN A 81 -13.10 -0.24 13.46
N HIS A 82 -11.98 -0.01 12.77
CA HIS A 82 -11.19 -1.06 12.15
C HIS A 82 -10.53 -1.97 13.18
N PHE A 83 -9.83 -1.38 14.15
CA PHE A 83 -9.15 -2.12 15.23
C PHE A 83 -10.10 -2.61 16.33
N LYS A 84 -11.41 -2.36 16.20
CA LYS A 84 -12.44 -2.76 17.16
C LYS A 84 -12.15 -2.25 18.58
N ILE A 85 -11.60 -1.04 18.68
CA ILE A 85 -11.37 -0.37 19.95
C ILE A 85 -12.75 -0.09 20.59
N ASP A 86 -12.95 -0.61 21.80
CA ASP A 86 -14.28 -0.75 22.43
C ASP A 86 -14.93 0.61 22.71
N ARG A 87 -15.95 0.95 21.91
CA ARG A 87 -16.70 2.20 22.03
C ARG A 87 -17.52 2.30 23.33
N SER A 88 -17.72 1.19 24.04
CA SER A 88 -18.54 1.15 25.26
C SER A 88 -17.77 1.49 26.54
N LYS A 89 -16.43 1.46 26.49
CA LYS A 89 -15.56 1.71 27.66
C LYS A 89 -14.74 2.98 27.56
N GLU A 90 -14.62 3.57 26.37
CA GLU A 90 -13.82 4.77 26.16
C GLU A 90 -14.71 5.96 25.79
N LYS A 91 -14.59 7.07 26.54
CA LYS A 91 -15.11 8.35 26.09
C LYS A 91 -14.36 8.73 24.80
N LYS A 92 -15.01 9.58 24.01
CA LYS A 92 -14.56 10.03 22.68
C LYS A 92 -13.11 10.57 22.64
N ASN A 93 -12.51 10.89 23.79
CA ASN A 93 -11.21 11.54 23.96
C ASN A 93 -10.26 10.83 24.96
N ASP A 94 -10.40 9.53 25.18
CA ASP A 94 -9.52 8.83 26.16
C ASP A 94 -8.10 8.55 25.64
N LEU A 95 -7.86 8.78 24.34
CA LEU A 95 -6.51 8.73 23.78
C LEU A 95 -5.90 10.13 23.84
N ASP A 96 -4.67 10.21 24.34
CA ASP A 96 -3.88 11.44 24.26
C ASP A 96 -3.47 11.74 22.80
N GLU A 97 -2.86 12.92 22.57
CA GLU A 97 -2.50 13.36 21.22
C GLU A 97 -1.48 12.42 20.55
N ILE A 98 -0.55 11.85 21.33
CA ILE A 98 0.47 10.93 20.82
C ILE A 98 -0.18 9.61 20.42
N GLU A 99 -1.07 9.08 21.25
CA GLU A 99 -1.81 7.85 20.99
C GLU A 99 -2.73 7.99 19.77
N GLN A 100 -3.38 9.15 19.59
CA GLN A 100 -4.16 9.45 18.40
C GLN A 100 -3.28 9.47 17.14
N ASP A 101 -2.12 10.12 17.19
CA ASP A 101 -1.20 10.17 16.07
C ASP A 101 -0.63 8.79 15.74
N MET A 102 -0.32 7.97 16.74
CA MET A 102 0.10 6.58 16.52
C MET A 102 -0.98 5.75 15.86
N LEU A 103 -2.23 5.88 16.33
CA LEU A 103 -3.38 5.18 15.77
C LEU A 103 -3.62 5.58 14.30
N MET A 104 -3.54 6.88 14.00
CA MET A 104 -3.68 7.39 12.64
C MET A 104 -2.52 6.94 11.75
N LYS A 105 -1.28 6.98 12.23
CA LYS A 105 -0.10 6.55 11.45
C LYS A 105 -0.19 5.08 11.11
N ALA A 106 -0.60 4.23 12.06
CA ALA A 106 -0.79 2.80 11.84
C ALA A 106 -1.94 2.49 10.87
N TYR A 107 -3.03 3.28 10.91
CA TYR A 107 -4.21 3.02 10.11
C TYR A 107 -4.16 3.61 8.69
N ALA A 108 -3.72 4.87 8.58
CA ALA A 108 -3.79 5.68 7.36
C ALA A 108 -2.44 6.28 6.96
N GLY A 109 -1.33 5.94 7.63
CA GLY A 109 0.01 6.41 7.24
C GLY A 109 0.27 7.90 7.54
N VAL A 110 -0.66 8.63 8.13
CA VAL A 110 -0.59 10.07 8.42
C VAL A 110 -0.80 10.37 9.90
N THR A 111 -0.33 11.52 10.35
CA THR A 111 -0.58 12.08 11.70
C THR A 111 -1.29 13.42 11.62
N LYS A 112 -1.89 13.89 12.72
CA LYS A 112 -2.45 15.23 12.81
C LYS A 112 -1.40 16.29 12.48
N GLY A 113 -0.17 16.10 12.98
CA GLY A 113 0.97 16.97 12.67
C GLY A 113 1.23 17.11 11.16
N THR A 114 1.25 15.99 10.42
CA THR A 114 1.46 16.02 8.96
C THR A 114 0.32 16.72 8.22
N ILE A 115 -0.94 16.48 8.60
CA ILE A 115 -2.09 17.15 7.99
C ILE A 115 -2.02 18.65 8.25
N LYS A 116 -1.74 19.05 9.50
CA LYS A 116 -1.57 20.45 9.89
C LYS A 116 -0.49 21.15 9.09
N GLN A 117 0.67 20.53 8.95
CA GLN A 117 1.77 21.10 8.17
C GLN A 117 1.35 21.38 6.73
N TYR A 118 0.68 20.44 6.07
CA TYR A 118 0.25 20.60 4.67
C TYR A 118 -0.89 21.61 4.51
N VAL A 119 -1.93 21.54 5.34
CA VAL A 119 -3.05 22.49 5.27
C VAL A 119 -2.55 23.91 5.52
N ASN A 120 -1.73 24.13 6.55
CA ASN A 120 -1.20 25.46 6.88
C ASN A 120 -0.26 25.99 5.79
N ALA A 121 0.54 25.14 5.17
CA ALA A 121 1.47 25.55 4.11
C ALA A 121 0.77 25.93 2.80
N HIS A 122 -0.40 25.34 2.52
CA HIS A 122 -1.10 25.53 1.25
C HIS A 122 -2.33 26.44 1.34
N GLY A 123 -2.97 26.58 2.51
CA GLY A 123 -4.16 27.42 2.69
C GLY A 123 -5.24 27.13 1.65
N LYS A 124 -5.74 28.16 0.97
CA LYS A 124 -6.68 28.00 -0.16
C LYS A 124 -6.20 27.14 -1.33
N ASN A 125 -4.89 26.91 -1.45
CA ASN A 125 -4.33 26.05 -2.48
C ASN A 125 -4.36 24.56 -2.09
N PHE A 126 -4.81 24.21 -0.88
CA PHE A 126 -5.00 22.82 -0.45
C PHE A 126 -6.24 22.19 -1.12
N LYS A 127 -6.22 22.16 -2.46
CA LYS A 127 -7.24 21.60 -3.34
C LYS A 127 -6.92 20.14 -3.67
N ARG A 128 -7.81 19.47 -4.41
CA ARG A 128 -7.67 18.04 -4.75
C ARG A 128 -6.29 17.64 -5.32
N PRO A 129 -5.65 18.41 -6.23
CA PRO A 129 -4.32 18.06 -6.71
C PRO A 129 -3.25 18.02 -5.61
N VAL A 130 -3.24 19.02 -4.73
CA VAL A 130 -2.31 19.10 -3.58
C VAL A 130 -2.62 18.00 -2.57
N PHE A 131 -3.90 17.75 -2.31
CA PHE A 131 -4.33 16.65 -1.45
C PHE A 131 -3.88 15.27 -1.98
N ASN A 132 -4.01 15.03 -3.29
CA ASN A 132 -3.55 13.79 -3.91
C ASN A 132 -2.01 13.63 -3.81
N GLN A 133 -1.26 14.71 -3.97
CA GLN A 133 0.20 14.69 -3.79
C GLN A 133 0.57 14.38 -2.34
N PHE A 134 -0.11 15.02 -1.38
CA PHE A 134 0.02 14.75 0.04
C PHE A 134 -0.21 13.27 0.35
N THR A 135 -1.35 12.70 -0.06
CA THR A 135 -1.68 11.30 0.26
C THR A 135 -0.79 10.29 -0.47
N GLN A 136 -0.34 10.58 -1.69
CA GLN A 136 0.48 9.64 -2.48
C GLN A 136 1.77 9.22 -1.77
N GLN A 137 2.42 10.14 -1.05
CA GLN A 137 3.63 9.80 -0.29
C GLN A 137 3.34 8.81 0.84
N TYR A 138 2.36 9.14 1.70
CA TYR A 138 2.07 8.34 2.90
C TYR A 138 1.42 6.99 2.57
N THR A 139 0.60 6.96 1.53
CA THR A 139 0.01 5.71 1.01
C THR A 139 1.11 4.76 0.52
N ARG A 140 2.14 5.24 -0.20
CA ARG A 140 3.27 4.38 -0.59
C ARG A 140 4.02 3.80 0.60
N GLU A 141 4.31 4.61 1.62
CA GLU A 141 4.96 4.13 2.85
C GLU A 141 4.10 3.06 3.55
N LEU A 142 2.80 3.32 3.71
CA LEU A 142 1.86 2.39 4.32
C LEU A 142 1.77 1.08 3.53
N GLN A 143 1.71 1.17 2.19
CA GLN A 143 1.68 0.01 1.31
C GLN A 143 2.92 -0.87 1.52
N GLN A 144 4.10 -0.26 1.52
CA GLN A 144 5.35 -0.98 1.73
C GLN A 144 5.38 -1.68 3.08
N GLN A 145 4.96 -1.02 4.16
CA GLN A 145 4.90 -1.60 5.49
C GLN A 145 3.93 -2.80 5.56
N LEU A 146 2.75 -2.66 4.96
CA LEU A 146 1.74 -3.72 4.94
C LEU A 146 2.21 -4.95 4.14
N TYR A 147 2.86 -4.73 2.99
CA TYR A 147 3.37 -5.83 2.15
C TYR A 147 4.57 -6.53 2.79
N GLN A 148 5.49 -5.78 3.40
CA GLN A 148 6.57 -6.36 4.21
C GLN A 148 6.01 -7.20 5.36
N SER A 149 4.99 -6.72 6.06
CA SER A 149 4.34 -7.51 7.11
C SER A 149 3.66 -8.77 6.56
N ALA A 150 3.12 -8.74 5.34
CA ALA A 150 2.54 -9.90 4.68
C ALA A 150 3.57 -10.92 4.20
N ALA A 151 4.83 -10.50 4.05
CA ALA A 151 5.96 -11.34 3.65
C ALA A 151 6.84 -11.82 4.81
N ALA A 152 6.63 -11.31 6.03
CA ALA A 152 7.52 -11.54 7.17
C ALA A 152 7.68 -13.02 7.60
N HIS A 153 6.83 -13.93 7.12
CA HIS A 153 6.96 -15.38 7.36
C HIS A 153 7.75 -16.12 6.26
N LEU A 154 8.19 -15.42 5.22
CA LEU A 154 9.05 -15.99 4.19
C LEU A 154 10.51 -15.96 4.66
N GLU A 155 11.27 -16.97 4.26
CA GLU A 155 12.63 -17.23 4.72
C GLU A 155 13.46 -17.68 3.52
N ASP A 156 14.78 -17.68 3.64
CA ASP A 156 15.69 -18.03 2.54
C ASP A 156 15.45 -19.46 2.01
N GLU A 157 15.01 -20.39 2.87
CA GLU A 157 14.65 -21.76 2.47
C GLU A 157 13.45 -21.82 1.51
N HIS A 158 12.61 -20.78 1.47
CA HIS A 158 11.43 -20.71 0.61
C HIS A 158 11.75 -20.17 -0.80
N ILE A 159 12.94 -19.61 -1.02
CA ILE A 159 13.32 -18.96 -2.29
C ILE A 159 13.17 -19.90 -3.50
N PRO A 160 13.66 -21.16 -3.49
CA PRO A 160 13.57 -22.03 -4.67
C PRO A 160 12.14 -22.28 -5.12
N ASP A 161 11.24 -22.48 -4.16
CA ASP A 161 9.84 -22.72 -4.45
C ASP A 161 9.11 -21.45 -4.88
N ILE A 162 9.48 -20.28 -4.37
CA ILE A 162 8.98 -18.98 -4.88
C ILE A 162 9.36 -18.84 -6.37
N VAL A 163 10.63 -19.05 -6.71
CA VAL A 163 11.14 -18.98 -8.09
C VAL A 163 10.42 -19.96 -9.01
N LYS A 164 10.11 -21.15 -8.50
CA LYS A 164 9.32 -22.16 -9.18
C LYS A 164 7.88 -21.75 -9.40
N HIS A 165 7.20 -21.26 -8.36
CA HIS A 165 5.81 -20.82 -8.42
C HIS A 165 5.60 -19.72 -9.47
N ILE A 166 6.53 -18.76 -9.55
CA ILE A 166 6.47 -17.66 -10.54
C ILE A 166 7.03 -18.04 -11.93
N GLY A 167 7.44 -19.31 -12.12
CA GLY A 167 7.87 -19.84 -13.42
C GLY A 167 9.25 -19.36 -13.90
N LEU A 168 10.14 -18.97 -12.98
CA LEU A 168 11.44 -18.36 -13.30
C LEU A 168 12.65 -19.29 -13.18
N GLU A 169 12.48 -20.59 -12.87
CA GLU A 169 13.59 -21.56 -12.69
C GLU A 169 14.56 -21.60 -13.89
N SER A 170 14.06 -21.36 -15.10
CA SER A 170 14.88 -21.34 -16.31
C SER A 170 15.72 -20.06 -16.44
N LYS A 171 15.27 -18.95 -15.87
CA LYS A 171 15.87 -17.61 -16.00
C LYS A 171 16.70 -17.22 -14.79
N LEU A 172 16.34 -17.71 -13.61
CA LEU A 172 16.89 -17.27 -12.34
C LEU A 172 17.44 -18.45 -11.54
N ASP A 173 18.57 -18.22 -10.89
CA ASP A 173 19.19 -19.17 -9.98
C ASP A 173 18.78 -18.79 -8.55
N ALA A 174 17.98 -19.65 -7.91
CA ALA A 174 17.47 -19.41 -6.55
C ALA A 174 18.59 -19.21 -5.52
N GLY A 175 19.77 -19.81 -5.72
CA GLY A 175 20.92 -19.63 -4.82
C GLY A 175 21.63 -18.28 -4.96
N LYS A 176 21.20 -17.42 -5.88
CA LYS A 176 21.83 -16.12 -6.17
C LYS A 176 20.95 -14.92 -5.82
N ILE A 177 19.79 -15.16 -5.23
CA ILE A 177 18.90 -14.11 -4.75
C ILE A 177 18.64 -14.30 -3.26
N ASN A 178 18.27 -13.23 -2.58
CA ASN A 178 17.85 -13.27 -1.18
C ASN A 178 16.33 -13.28 -1.04
N VAL A 179 15.83 -13.52 0.18
CA VAL A 179 14.38 -13.56 0.47
C VAL A 179 13.67 -12.26 0.12
N GLN A 180 14.32 -11.10 0.24
CA GLN A 180 13.71 -9.80 -0.08
C GLN A 180 13.49 -9.67 -1.59
N GLU A 181 14.47 -10.04 -2.41
CA GLU A 181 14.36 -10.07 -3.87
C GLU A 181 13.30 -11.09 -4.34
N ALA A 182 13.29 -12.29 -3.74
CA ALA A 182 12.28 -13.31 -4.01
C ALA A 182 10.86 -12.81 -3.67
N THR A 183 10.72 -12.10 -2.55
CA THR A 183 9.46 -11.49 -2.13
C THR A 183 8.99 -10.42 -3.12
N HIS A 184 9.87 -9.50 -3.53
CA HIS A 184 9.51 -8.48 -4.52
C HIS A 184 9.06 -9.09 -5.85
N LEU A 185 9.70 -10.18 -6.29
CA LEU A 185 9.27 -10.92 -7.47
C LEU A 185 7.90 -11.57 -7.28
N LEU A 186 7.64 -12.18 -6.12
CA LEU A 186 6.35 -12.79 -5.81
C LEU A 186 5.22 -11.73 -5.79
N GLU A 187 5.47 -10.58 -5.18
CA GLU A 187 4.53 -9.45 -5.14
C GLU A 187 4.23 -8.91 -6.55
N ALA A 188 5.27 -8.72 -7.36
CA ALA A 188 5.14 -8.27 -8.75
C ALA A 188 4.34 -9.29 -9.58
N PHE A 189 4.63 -10.58 -9.44
CA PHE A 189 3.90 -11.65 -10.11
C PHE A 189 2.42 -11.65 -9.72
N GLN A 190 2.13 -11.45 -8.43
CA GLN A 190 0.75 -11.40 -7.95
C GLN A 190 -0.01 -10.16 -8.45
N ARG A 191 0.68 -9.03 -8.67
CA ARG A 191 0.08 -7.80 -9.22
C ARG A 191 -0.14 -7.86 -10.73
N GLU A 192 0.81 -8.41 -11.47
CA GLU A 192 0.89 -8.27 -12.93
C GLU A 192 0.58 -9.58 -13.68
N GLY A 193 0.50 -10.70 -12.96
CA GLY A 193 0.26 -12.03 -13.53
C GLY A 193 1.47 -12.64 -14.26
N GLY A 194 2.62 -11.96 -14.24
CA GLY A 194 3.86 -12.39 -14.88
C GLY A 194 5.03 -11.49 -14.51
N ILE A 195 6.25 -11.96 -14.80
CA ILE A 195 7.49 -11.21 -14.59
C ILE A 195 8.22 -11.09 -15.93
N THR A 196 8.49 -9.86 -16.36
CA THR A 196 9.25 -9.58 -17.58
C THR A 196 10.75 -9.55 -17.30
N ASP A 197 11.56 -9.64 -18.37
CA ASP A 197 13.01 -9.48 -18.26
C ASP A 197 13.39 -8.06 -17.80
N ASN A 198 12.54 -7.05 -18.04
CA ASN A 198 12.77 -5.70 -17.55
C ASN A 198 12.60 -5.64 -16.02
N ASP A 199 11.56 -6.29 -15.50
CA ASP A 199 11.32 -6.37 -14.05
C ASP A 199 12.48 -7.07 -13.35
N LEU A 200 13.00 -8.15 -13.95
CA LEU A 200 14.17 -8.86 -13.43
C LEU A 200 15.42 -7.98 -13.38
N ARG A 201 15.66 -7.14 -14.39
CA ARG A 201 16.79 -6.18 -14.39
C ARG A 201 16.63 -5.09 -13.33
N GLN A 202 15.40 -4.68 -13.04
CA GLN A 202 15.11 -3.65 -12.05
C GLN A 202 15.19 -4.18 -10.62
N MET A 203 14.70 -5.41 -10.40
CA MET A 203 14.55 -6.00 -9.06
C MET A 203 15.78 -6.80 -8.61
N ILE A 204 16.59 -7.29 -9.55
CA ILE A 204 17.77 -8.13 -9.25
C ILE A 204 19.02 -7.46 -9.81
N PRO A 205 19.86 -6.83 -8.96
CA PRO A 205 21.02 -6.02 -9.37
C PRO A 205 22.03 -6.73 -10.28
N ASN A 206 22.08 -8.07 -10.26
CA ASN A 206 23.02 -8.89 -11.04
C ASN A 206 22.35 -9.77 -12.10
N TYR A 207 21.09 -9.49 -12.46
CA TYR A 207 20.39 -10.29 -13.46
C TYR A 207 21.00 -10.10 -14.85
N GLN A 208 21.44 -11.21 -15.45
CA GLN A 208 21.84 -11.27 -16.85
C GLN A 208 20.88 -12.19 -17.60
N ALA A 209 20.20 -11.65 -18.62
CA ALA A 209 19.34 -12.46 -19.48
C ALA A 209 20.17 -13.59 -20.10
N LYS A 210 19.76 -14.84 -19.84
CA LYS A 210 20.38 -15.99 -20.51
C LYS A 210 20.13 -15.83 -22.01
N LYS A 211 21.21 -15.73 -22.80
CA LYS A 211 21.10 -15.76 -24.26
C LYS A 211 20.35 -17.04 -24.65
N PRO A 212 19.37 -16.98 -25.58
CA PRO A 212 18.74 -18.18 -26.07
C PRO A 212 19.83 -19.13 -26.56
N LYS A 213 19.83 -20.37 -26.05
CA LYS A 213 20.72 -21.40 -26.61
C LYS A 213 20.43 -21.47 -28.11
N PRO A 214 21.44 -21.39 -28.98
CA PRO A 214 21.25 -21.68 -30.39
C PRO A 214 20.52 -23.02 -30.48
N LYS A 215 19.41 -23.06 -31.22
CA LYS A 215 18.81 -24.35 -31.56
C LYS A 215 19.91 -25.13 -32.27
N ASP A 216 20.26 -26.31 -31.74
CA ASP A 216 21.13 -27.24 -32.44
C ASP A 216 20.41 -27.66 -33.72
N ASP A 217 20.59 -26.89 -34.80
CA ASP A 217 20.35 -27.33 -36.17
C ASP A 217 21.44 -28.33 -36.55
N LYS A 218 21.45 -29.47 -35.85
CA LYS A 218 22.23 -30.66 -36.20
C LYS A 218 21.32 -31.86 -36.21
N LYS A 219 20.52 -31.96 -37.28
CA LYS A 219 20.25 -33.23 -37.98
C LYS A 219 19.45 -32.97 -39.26
N LYS A 220 20.18 -32.70 -40.35
CA LYS A 220 19.97 -33.27 -41.69
C LYS A 220 20.94 -32.60 -42.65
N ALA A 221 22.12 -33.17 -42.77
CA ALA A 221 22.94 -33.04 -43.96
C ALA A 221 23.58 -34.41 -44.20
N ALA A 222 23.17 -35.00 -45.32
CA ALA A 222 23.70 -36.16 -46.06
C ALA A 222 23.91 -37.47 -45.28
#